data_AF-A0A377TG14-F1
#
_entry.id   AF-A0A377TG14-F1
#
_cell.length_a   1.000
_cell.length_b   1.000
_cell.length_c   1.000
_cell.angle_alpha   90.00
_cell.angle_beta   90.00
_cell.angle_gamma   90.00
#
_symmetry.space_group_name_H-M   'P 1'
#
loop_
_entity.id
_entity.type
_entity.pdbx_description
1 polymer ?
#
loop_
_entity_poly.entity_id
_entity_poly.type
_entity_poly.pdbx_seq_one_letter_code
_entity_poly.pdbx_strand_id
1 'polypeptide(L)'
;MKIKGLSLVMMARLLTVFGCSRPQETPTQVIYRFDDHRYLELKGWYCEGALYYVDPTRGIRSEVASQFYRAFADKYVHPSERYIAIPSWDTDAFAVSKDYGETWRSGDFATNTHTVEPNGTWSPLRENMLSFTVVNDQGFLLTRQGNLYMSSKPFDDPRVMPGGPGIDYVDDDGDPHHLNYGSAGPGWGLQYIAIKAIGGLTAEYLSNWQELPTTVPEVKNYKGWSRMQCDPSKGLR
;
A
#
# COMPACT_ATOMS: atom_id res chain seq x y z
N MET A 1 -3.30 11.50 90.59
CA MET A 1 -3.35 10.02 90.67
C MET A 1 -2.67 9.47 89.42
N LYS A 2 -1.65 8.60 89.61
CA LYS A 2 -0.86 7.96 88.55
C LYS A 2 -1.76 7.28 87.51
N ILE A 3 -1.32 7.18 86.25
CA ILE A 3 -1.01 5.90 85.57
C ILE A 3 -0.57 6.13 84.10
N LYS A 4 0.71 5.79 83.89
CA LYS A 4 1.34 5.03 82.78
C LYS A 4 1.16 5.48 81.34
N GLY A 5 2.32 5.80 80.73
CA GLY A 5 2.49 5.83 79.28
C GLY A 5 2.41 4.45 78.64
N LEU A 6 2.23 4.47 77.33
CA LEU A 6 2.48 3.33 76.47
C LEU A 6 3.11 3.84 75.17
N SER A 7 4.14 3.11 74.77
CA SER A 7 5.18 3.44 73.80
C SER A 7 4.64 3.72 72.38
N LEU A 8 5.18 4.77 71.76
CA LEU A 8 5.02 5.12 70.35
C LEU A 8 6.02 4.29 69.52
N VAL A 9 5.57 3.23 68.85
CA VAL A 9 6.39 2.55 67.82
C VAL A 9 5.92 3.04 66.46
N MET A 10 6.58 4.09 65.95
CA MET A 10 6.35 4.61 64.61
C MET A 10 7.17 3.77 63.61
N MET A 11 6.51 2.80 62.96
CA MET A 11 7.11 2.02 61.88
C MET A 11 7.18 2.89 60.63
N ALA A 12 8.33 3.53 60.37
CA ALA A 12 8.56 4.28 59.14
C ALA A 12 8.62 3.30 57.95
N ARG A 13 7.52 3.25 57.17
CA ARG A 13 7.50 2.60 55.87
C ARG A 13 8.35 3.42 54.90
N LEU A 14 9.52 2.92 54.53
CA LEU A 14 10.24 3.37 53.34
C LEU A 14 9.36 3.09 52.12
N LEU A 15 8.73 4.14 51.59
CA LEU A 15 8.17 4.13 50.24
C LEU A 15 9.33 4.19 49.26
N THR A 16 9.70 3.05 48.69
CA THR A 16 10.53 3.00 47.49
C THR A 16 9.78 3.71 46.36
N VAL A 17 10.26 4.91 46.01
CA VAL A 17 9.81 5.62 44.82
C VAL A 17 10.33 4.82 43.62
N PHE A 18 9.51 3.93 43.06
CA PHE A 18 9.73 3.49 41.69
C PHE A 18 9.64 4.76 40.84
N GLY A 19 10.79 5.22 40.36
CA GLY A 19 10.83 6.33 39.42
C GLY A 19 9.90 5.99 38.26
N CYS A 20 8.86 6.80 38.06
CA CYS A 20 8.02 6.70 36.87
C CYS A 20 8.91 6.91 35.66
N SER A 21 9.35 5.83 35.01
CA SER A 21 9.86 5.88 33.66
C SER A 21 8.76 6.48 32.79
N ARG A 22 9.01 7.67 32.23
CA ARG A 22 8.09 8.29 31.26
C ARG A 22 7.72 7.25 30.19
N PRO A 23 6.44 7.15 29.80
CA PRO A 23 6.06 6.31 28.68
C PRO A 23 6.95 6.64 27.50
N GLN A 24 7.57 5.63 26.94
CA GLN A 24 8.48 5.83 25.83
C GLN A 24 7.66 6.23 24.59
N GLU A 25 7.97 7.38 24.00
CA GLU A 25 7.33 7.80 22.76
C GLU A 25 7.60 6.79 21.66
N THR A 26 6.56 6.41 20.92
CA THR A 26 6.68 5.50 19.78
C THR A 26 7.64 6.11 18.74
N PRO A 27 8.72 5.43 18.36
CA PRO A 27 9.72 5.98 17.47
C PRO A 27 9.13 6.21 16.09
N THR A 28 9.58 7.28 15.45
CA THR A 28 9.23 7.63 14.07
C THR A 28 10.49 7.68 13.22
N GLN A 29 10.43 7.14 12.01
CA GLN A 29 11.53 7.17 11.06
C GLN A 29 11.00 7.30 9.62
N VAL A 30 11.74 8.01 8.78
CA VAL A 30 11.49 8.04 7.34
C VAL A 30 11.99 6.73 6.74
N ILE A 31 11.09 5.95 6.16
CA ILE A 31 11.42 4.64 5.58
C ILE A 31 11.50 4.64 4.06
N TYR A 32 11.03 5.71 3.41
CA TYR A 32 11.09 5.86 1.97
C TYR A 32 11.01 7.33 1.58
N ARG A 33 11.73 7.71 0.52
CA ARG A 33 11.63 9.03 -0.10
C ARG A 33 11.26 8.86 -1.56
N PHE A 34 10.17 9.48 -1.99
CA PHE A 34 9.78 9.50 -3.41
C PHE A 34 10.65 10.48 -4.19
N ASP A 35 11.04 11.58 -3.54
CA ASP A 35 11.92 12.65 -4.00
C ASP A 35 12.44 13.47 -2.81
N ASP A 36 12.75 14.75 -3.02
CA ASP A 36 13.29 15.66 -2.00
C ASP A 36 12.28 16.07 -0.92
N HIS A 37 10.99 16.12 -1.26
CA HIS A 37 9.94 16.63 -0.38
C HIS A 37 8.92 15.57 0.04
N ARG A 38 8.64 14.55 -0.79
CA ARG A 38 7.66 13.50 -0.49
C ARG A 38 8.30 12.27 0.16
N TYR A 39 7.72 11.78 1.26
CA TYR A 39 8.29 10.65 1.99
C TYR A 39 7.25 9.86 2.80
N LEU A 40 7.64 8.66 3.22
CA LEU A 40 6.88 7.79 4.13
C LEU A 40 7.49 7.78 5.53
N GLU A 41 6.68 8.05 6.54
CA GLU A 41 7.02 7.93 7.95
C GLU A 41 6.43 6.66 8.55
N LEU A 42 7.28 5.79 9.10
CA LEU A 42 6.86 4.67 9.92
C LEU A 42 6.93 5.08 11.39
N LYS A 43 5.80 4.99 12.08
CA LYS A 43 5.69 5.18 13.52
C LYS A 43 5.37 3.84 14.19
N GLY A 44 6.37 3.24 14.80
CA GLY A 44 6.24 1.89 15.37
C GLY A 44 7.58 1.31 15.81
N TRP A 45 7.58 0.02 16.14
CA TRP A 45 8.71 -0.69 16.73
C TRP A 45 9.17 -1.82 15.81
N TYR A 46 10.46 -2.16 15.81
CA TYR A 46 11.00 -3.30 15.06
C TYR A 46 10.59 -3.33 13.57
N CYS A 47 10.50 -2.15 12.95
CA CYS A 47 10.07 -1.99 11.56
C CYS A 47 8.62 -2.40 11.24
N GLU A 48 7.75 -2.31 12.25
CA GLU A 48 6.32 -2.52 12.11
C GLU A 48 5.54 -1.42 12.84
N GLY A 49 4.49 -0.86 12.21
CA GLY A 49 3.70 0.20 12.85
C GLY A 49 2.69 0.92 11.95
N ALA A 50 2.32 2.12 12.35
CA ALA A 50 1.49 3.02 11.56
C ALA A 50 2.34 3.70 10.46
N LEU A 51 1.77 3.84 9.27
CA LEU A 51 2.42 4.48 8.13
C LEU A 51 1.73 5.79 7.77
N TYR A 52 2.52 6.84 7.59
CA TYR A 52 2.04 8.13 7.11
C TYR A 52 2.75 8.53 5.82
N TYR A 53 2.00 9.11 4.90
CA TYR A 53 2.53 9.81 3.74
C TYR A 53 2.64 11.30 4.06
N VAL A 54 3.74 11.92 3.66
CA VAL A 54 4.01 13.33 3.92
C VAL A 54 4.48 14.01 2.64
N ASP A 55 3.81 15.10 2.28
CA ASP A 55 4.20 16.04 1.23
C ASP A 55 4.07 17.47 1.78
N PRO A 56 5.16 18.06 2.29
CA PRO A 56 5.14 19.41 2.83
C PRO A 56 4.87 20.49 1.77
N THR A 57 5.24 20.25 0.52
CA THR A 57 5.00 21.19 -0.59
C THR A 57 3.51 21.36 -0.86
N ARG A 58 2.74 20.28 -0.73
CA ARG A 58 1.27 20.28 -0.83
C ARG A 58 0.56 20.49 0.51
N GLY A 59 1.28 20.46 1.62
CA GLY A 59 0.70 20.53 2.96
C GLY A 59 -0.03 19.26 3.39
N ILE A 60 0.32 18.10 2.79
CA ILE A 60 -0.34 16.82 3.02
C ILE A 60 0.43 16.04 4.10
N ARG A 61 -0.32 15.57 5.10
CA ARG A 61 0.10 14.48 5.98
C ARG A 61 -1.10 13.57 6.23
N SER A 62 -1.10 12.40 5.59
CA SER A 62 -2.23 11.47 5.63
C SER A 62 -1.80 10.12 6.20
N GLU A 63 -2.73 9.45 6.87
CA GLU A 63 -2.52 8.09 7.38
C GLU A 63 -2.77 7.08 6.25
N VAL A 64 -1.75 6.30 5.91
CA VAL A 64 -1.81 5.24 4.90
C VAL A 64 -2.26 3.93 5.53
N ALA A 65 -1.73 3.62 6.70
CA ALA A 65 -2.07 2.45 7.49
C ALA A 65 -2.01 2.79 8.98
N SER A 66 -3.04 2.41 9.73
CA SER A 66 -3.15 2.74 11.15
C SER A 66 -2.21 1.93 12.05
N GLN A 67 -1.75 0.75 11.60
CA GLN A 67 -0.87 -0.16 12.34
C GLN A 67 -0.38 -1.31 11.43
N PHE A 68 0.56 -2.11 11.95
CA PHE A 68 1.10 -3.34 11.35
C PHE A 68 1.72 -3.22 9.95
N TYR A 69 1.91 -1.99 9.44
CA TYR A 69 2.61 -1.80 8.19
C TYR A 69 4.07 -2.22 8.35
N ARG A 70 4.52 -3.02 7.40
CA ARG A 70 5.91 -3.41 7.22
C ARG A 70 6.37 -3.02 5.83
N ALA A 71 7.60 -2.52 5.74
CA ALA A 71 8.18 -2.03 4.50
C ALA A 71 8.28 -3.13 3.43
N PHE A 72 7.97 -2.78 2.19
CA PHE A 72 8.23 -3.65 1.05
C PHE A 72 9.72 -3.93 0.91
N ALA A 73 10.07 -5.21 0.73
CA ALA A 73 11.46 -5.67 0.77
C ALA A 73 12.21 -5.45 -0.56
N ASP A 74 11.48 -5.38 -1.66
CA ASP A 74 12.04 -5.40 -3.00
C ASP A 74 12.21 -4.01 -3.61
N LYS A 75 12.68 -3.94 -4.86
CA LYS A 75 12.93 -2.66 -5.54
C LYS A 75 11.61 -1.91 -5.69
N TYR A 76 11.57 -0.67 -5.20
CA TYR A 76 10.41 0.21 -5.29
C TYR A 76 10.84 1.54 -5.91
N VAL A 77 10.21 1.89 -7.03
CA VAL A 77 10.50 3.13 -7.78
C VAL A 77 9.18 3.84 -8.06
N HIS A 78 9.05 5.07 -7.58
CA HIS A 78 7.77 5.76 -7.63
C HIS A 78 7.94 7.25 -7.96
N PRO A 79 8.04 7.61 -9.25
CA PRO A 79 8.04 9.00 -9.71
C PRO A 79 6.66 9.66 -9.76
N SER A 80 5.55 8.92 -9.95
CA SER A 80 4.22 9.51 -10.13
C SER A 80 3.81 10.37 -8.93
N GLU A 81 3.11 11.47 -9.19
CA GLU A 81 2.67 12.40 -8.13
C GLU A 81 1.19 12.26 -7.80
N ARG A 82 0.33 12.21 -8.81
CA ARG A 82 -1.12 12.14 -8.63
C ARG A 82 -1.55 10.76 -8.14
N TYR A 83 -1.04 9.72 -8.78
CA TYR A 83 -1.32 8.33 -8.42
C TYR A 83 -0.21 7.76 -7.57
N ILE A 84 -0.55 7.41 -6.34
CA ILE A 84 0.37 6.79 -5.40
C ILE A 84 -0.13 5.39 -5.10
N ALA A 85 0.77 4.40 -5.10
CA ALA A 85 0.45 3.04 -4.73
C ALA A 85 1.61 2.53 -3.88
N ILE A 86 1.31 2.08 -2.67
CA ILE A 86 2.30 1.67 -1.67
C ILE A 86 2.11 0.18 -1.40
N PRO A 87 3.10 -0.67 -1.73
CA PRO A 87 3.08 -2.09 -1.37
C PRO A 87 3.48 -2.29 0.09
N SER A 88 3.04 -3.40 0.69
CA SER A 88 3.44 -3.83 2.03
C SER A 88 4.44 -4.99 1.96
N TRP A 89 4.91 -5.49 3.11
CA TRP A 89 5.78 -6.67 3.17
C TRP A 89 5.20 -7.91 2.48
N ASP A 90 3.91 -8.20 2.67
CA ASP A 90 3.25 -9.38 2.10
C ASP A 90 2.60 -9.10 0.73
N THR A 91 2.45 -7.82 0.37
CA THR A 91 1.79 -7.27 -0.85
C THR A 91 0.63 -8.15 -1.34
N ASP A 92 -0.33 -8.38 -0.46
CA ASP A 92 -1.64 -8.94 -0.75
C ASP A 92 -2.61 -7.88 -1.31
N ALA A 93 -2.34 -6.60 -1.02
CA ALA A 93 -2.98 -5.43 -1.59
C ALA A 93 -2.00 -4.23 -1.61
N PHE A 94 -2.46 -3.12 -2.18
CA PHE A 94 -1.74 -1.85 -2.25
C PHE A 94 -2.56 -0.76 -1.58
N ALA A 95 -1.91 0.10 -0.78
CA ALA A 95 -2.54 1.35 -0.39
C ALA A 95 -2.43 2.34 -1.55
N VAL A 96 -3.56 2.74 -2.13
CA VAL A 96 -3.64 3.56 -3.34
C VAL A 96 -4.27 4.92 -3.04
N SER A 97 -3.62 5.98 -3.49
CA SER A 97 -4.18 7.32 -3.60
C SER A 97 -4.24 7.73 -5.07
N LYS A 98 -5.31 8.45 -5.44
CA LYS A 98 -5.51 9.01 -6.80
C LYS A 98 -5.54 10.55 -6.80
N ASP A 99 -5.19 11.13 -5.66
CA ASP A 99 -5.36 12.52 -5.28
C ASP A 99 -4.13 13.03 -4.52
N TYR A 100 -2.92 12.70 -5.00
CA TYR A 100 -1.64 13.20 -4.48
C TYR A 100 -1.31 12.80 -3.03
N GLY A 101 -1.97 11.76 -2.53
CA GLY A 101 -1.80 11.24 -1.17
C GLY A 101 -2.81 11.81 -0.16
N GLU A 102 -3.86 12.51 -0.59
CA GLU A 102 -4.89 13.02 0.34
C GLU A 102 -5.74 11.89 0.92
N THR A 103 -6.21 10.97 0.08
CA THR A 103 -7.03 9.83 0.50
C THR A 103 -6.47 8.49 0.04
N TRP A 104 -6.74 7.44 0.82
CA TRP A 104 -6.22 6.09 0.61
C TRP A 104 -7.33 5.07 0.47
N ARG A 105 -7.17 4.14 -0.47
CA ARG A 105 -8.06 3.00 -0.71
C ARG A 105 -7.22 1.74 -0.95
N SER A 106 -7.81 0.57 -0.72
CA SER A 106 -7.19 -0.69 -1.14
C SER A 106 -7.24 -0.81 -2.65
N GLY A 107 -6.10 -1.10 -3.26
CA GLY A 107 -5.99 -1.63 -4.62
C GLY A 107 -5.67 -3.11 -4.53
N ASP A 108 -6.50 -3.95 -5.13
CA ASP A 108 -6.45 -5.40 -4.92
C ASP A 108 -6.02 -6.13 -6.19
N PHE A 109 -5.50 -7.35 -6.04
CA PHE A 109 -5.30 -8.23 -7.19
C PHE A 109 -6.63 -8.72 -7.73
N ALA A 110 -6.83 -8.58 -9.04
CA ALA A 110 -8.10 -8.84 -9.70
C ALA A 110 -7.97 -9.93 -10.78
N THR A 111 -7.20 -10.98 -10.51
CA THR A 111 -7.00 -12.09 -11.46
C THR A 111 -8.05 -13.18 -11.38
N ASN A 112 -9.08 -13.01 -10.55
CA ASN A 112 -10.12 -14.00 -10.24
C ASN A 112 -9.64 -15.47 -10.22
N THR A 113 -10.35 -16.39 -10.89
CA THR A 113 -9.92 -17.77 -11.15
C THR A 113 -8.81 -17.89 -12.19
N HIS A 114 -8.47 -16.83 -12.91
CA HIS A 114 -7.42 -16.77 -13.94
C HIS A 114 -6.03 -16.45 -13.35
N THR A 115 -5.68 -16.98 -12.18
CA THR A 115 -4.36 -16.70 -11.62
C THR A 115 -3.21 -17.28 -12.46
N VAL A 116 -2.11 -16.53 -12.52
CA VAL A 116 -0.84 -16.94 -13.13
C VAL A 116 0.17 -17.49 -12.12
N GLU A 117 -0.23 -17.55 -10.83
CA GLU A 117 0.65 -17.97 -9.76
C GLU A 117 0.67 -19.50 -9.60
N PRO A 118 1.86 -20.15 -9.50
CA PRO A 118 1.97 -21.61 -9.51
C PRO A 118 1.23 -22.34 -8.39
N ASN A 119 1.03 -21.66 -7.26
CA ASN A 119 0.35 -22.17 -6.08
C ASN A 119 -1.18 -21.92 -6.12
N GLY A 120 -1.70 -21.30 -7.18
CA GLY A 120 -3.12 -20.96 -7.30
C GLY A 120 -3.59 -19.79 -6.44
N THR A 121 -2.70 -19.01 -5.82
CA THR A 121 -3.09 -17.79 -5.09
C THR A 121 -3.43 -16.66 -6.05
N TRP A 122 -4.23 -15.70 -5.61
CA TRP A 122 -4.76 -14.62 -6.46
C TRP A 122 -3.76 -13.46 -6.56
N SER A 123 -2.75 -13.46 -5.69
CA SER A 123 -1.63 -12.54 -5.67
C SER A 123 -0.31 -13.32 -5.64
N PRO A 124 0.80 -12.73 -6.12
CA PRO A 124 2.10 -13.34 -5.97
C PRO A 124 2.52 -13.39 -4.51
N LEU A 125 3.17 -14.49 -4.11
CA LEU A 125 3.77 -14.57 -2.78
C LEU A 125 4.92 -13.58 -2.64
N ARG A 126 5.20 -13.17 -1.40
CA ARG A 126 6.29 -12.23 -1.08
C ARG A 126 7.62 -12.63 -1.72
N GLU A 127 8.00 -13.90 -1.62
CA GLU A 127 9.25 -14.42 -2.19
C GLU A 127 9.34 -14.30 -3.71
N ASN A 128 8.19 -14.21 -4.39
CA ASN A 128 8.07 -14.08 -5.84
C ASN A 128 8.17 -12.62 -6.30
N MET A 129 8.10 -11.64 -5.40
CA MET A 129 8.17 -10.23 -5.78
C MET A 129 9.59 -9.87 -6.22
N LEU A 130 9.72 -9.07 -7.29
CA LEU A 130 11.02 -8.59 -7.79
C LEU A 130 11.12 -7.07 -7.72
N SER A 131 10.09 -6.37 -8.18
CA SER A 131 10.04 -4.92 -8.13
C SER A 131 8.64 -4.38 -8.29
N PHE A 132 8.36 -3.25 -7.64
CA PHE A 132 7.18 -2.45 -7.88
C PHE A 132 7.57 -1.07 -8.41
N THR A 133 7.00 -0.66 -9.55
CA THR A 133 7.24 0.65 -10.16
C THR A 133 5.92 1.36 -10.37
N VAL A 134 5.85 2.65 -10.02
CA VAL A 134 4.66 3.46 -10.29
C VAL A 134 5.05 4.65 -11.14
N VAL A 135 4.64 4.65 -12.40
CA VAL A 135 5.04 5.63 -13.41
C VAL A 135 3.87 5.89 -14.37
N ASN A 136 3.77 7.11 -14.90
CA ASN A 136 2.68 7.52 -15.79
C ASN A 136 1.29 7.24 -15.17
N ASP A 137 1.19 7.47 -13.86
CA ASP A 137 -0.02 7.23 -13.08
C ASP A 137 -0.57 5.78 -13.18
N GLN A 138 0.34 4.80 -13.33
CA GLN A 138 0.08 3.37 -13.34
C GLN A 138 1.06 2.62 -12.44
N GLY A 139 0.59 1.59 -11.75
CA GLY A 139 1.42 0.68 -10.98
C GLY A 139 1.80 -0.57 -11.77
N PHE A 140 3.04 -1.05 -11.59
CA PHE A 140 3.64 -2.18 -12.29
C PHE A 140 4.39 -3.07 -11.28
N LEU A 141 3.81 -4.21 -10.90
CA LEU A 141 4.47 -5.22 -10.07
C LEU A 141 5.03 -6.32 -10.97
N LEU A 142 6.36 -6.44 -10.98
CA LEU A 142 7.08 -7.51 -11.67
C LEU A 142 7.46 -8.60 -10.66
N THR A 143 7.17 -9.84 -11.01
CA THR A 143 7.58 -11.03 -10.24
C THR A 143 8.89 -11.62 -10.76
N ARG A 144 9.56 -12.43 -9.95
CA ARG A 144 10.79 -13.15 -10.31
C ARG A 144 10.58 -14.16 -11.45
N GLN A 145 9.35 -14.66 -11.60
CA GLN A 145 8.94 -15.54 -12.69
C GLN A 145 8.68 -14.77 -14.00
N GLY A 146 8.68 -13.44 -13.96
CA GLY A 146 8.40 -12.61 -15.12
C GLY A 146 6.90 -12.39 -15.38
N ASN A 147 6.05 -12.54 -14.36
CA ASN A 147 4.67 -12.07 -14.42
C ASN A 147 4.63 -10.57 -14.16
N LEU A 148 3.90 -9.83 -14.99
CA LEU A 148 3.74 -8.39 -14.86
C LEU A 148 2.29 -8.07 -14.55
N TYR A 149 2.08 -7.64 -13.32
CA TYR A 149 0.81 -7.14 -12.82
C TYR A 149 0.76 -5.63 -13.01
N MET A 150 -0.36 -5.13 -13.52
CA MET A 150 -0.51 -3.70 -13.79
C MET A 150 -1.85 -3.21 -13.27
N SER A 151 -1.87 -1.94 -12.86
CA SER A 151 -3.13 -1.20 -12.82
C SER A 151 -3.52 -0.71 -14.21
N SER A 152 -4.80 -0.39 -14.41
CA SER A 152 -5.26 0.24 -15.66
C SER A 152 -4.62 1.59 -15.94
N LYS A 153 -4.70 2.03 -17.20
CA LYS A 153 -4.35 3.38 -17.66
C LYS A 153 -5.11 4.46 -16.86
N PRO A 154 -4.56 5.69 -16.76
CA PRO A 154 -4.99 6.72 -15.81
C PRO A 154 -6.31 7.44 -16.13
N PHE A 155 -7.36 6.67 -16.40
CA PHE A 155 -8.70 7.14 -16.65
C PHE A 155 -9.73 6.02 -16.40
N ASP A 156 -10.94 6.43 -16.05
CA ASP A 156 -12.10 5.54 -16.03
C ASP A 156 -12.71 5.45 -17.43
N ASP A 157 -13.13 4.25 -17.85
CA ASP A 157 -13.74 4.08 -19.16
C ASP A 157 -15.10 4.79 -19.20
N PRO A 158 -15.29 5.80 -20.07
CA PRO A 158 -16.48 6.63 -20.07
C PRO A 158 -17.76 5.86 -20.41
N ARG A 159 -17.64 4.70 -21.05
CA ARG A 159 -18.79 3.86 -21.41
C ARG A 159 -19.46 3.23 -20.19
N VAL A 160 -18.70 3.00 -19.12
CA VAL A 160 -19.15 2.38 -17.87
C VAL A 160 -19.13 3.36 -16.69
N MET A 161 -19.19 4.66 -16.97
CA MET A 161 -19.41 5.74 -15.99
C MET A 161 -20.92 6.05 -15.84
N PRO A 162 -21.35 6.83 -14.82
CA PRO A 162 -22.76 7.24 -14.72
C PRO A 162 -23.26 7.89 -16.01
N GLY A 163 -24.35 7.37 -16.58
CA GLY A 163 -24.92 7.85 -17.84
C GLY A 163 -24.21 7.38 -19.12
N GLY A 164 -23.20 6.50 -18.99
CA GLY A 164 -22.54 5.87 -20.13
C GLY A 164 -23.42 4.80 -20.81
N PRO A 165 -23.17 4.49 -22.09
CA PRO A 165 -23.95 3.50 -22.86
C PRO A 165 -23.74 2.04 -22.43
N GLY A 166 -22.81 1.74 -21.53
CA GLY A 166 -22.37 0.38 -21.25
C GLY A 166 -21.51 -0.21 -22.37
N ILE A 167 -21.16 -1.50 -22.24
CA ILE A 167 -20.36 -2.24 -23.23
C ILE A 167 -21.02 -3.59 -23.48
N ASP A 168 -21.43 -3.82 -24.73
CA ASP A 168 -21.83 -5.16 -25.19
C ASP A 168 -20.58 -6.00 -25.47
N TYR A 169 -20.57 -7.23 -24.98
CA TYR A 169 -19.50 -8.19 -25.25
C TYR A 169 -20.05 -9.61 -25.37
N VAL A 170 -19.24 -10.51 -25.88
CA VAL A 170 -19.53 -11.95 -25.97
C VAL A 170 -18.44 -12.66 -25.19
N ASP A 171 -18.82 -13.52 -24.25
CA ASP A 171 -17.84 -14.27 -23.45
C ASP A 171 -17.22 -15.45 -24.21
N ASP A 172 -16.33 -16.18 -23.54
CA ASP A 172 -15.63 -17.33 -24.12
C ASP A 172 -16.57 -18.49 -24.53
N ASP A 173 -17.76 -18.57 -23.92
CA ASP A 173 -18.79 -19.56 -24.25
C ASP A 173 -19.69 -19.12 -25.43
N GLY A 174 -19.53 -17.88 -25.89
CA GLY A 174 -20.31 -17.30 -26.99
C GLY A 174 -21.60 -16.63 -26.53
N ASP A 175 -21.80 -16.46 -25.22
CA ASP A 175 -23.00 -15.84 -24.66
C ASP A 175 -22.87 -14.30 -24.68
N PRO A 176 -23.92 -13.58 -25.15
CA PRO A 176 -23.90 -12.12 -25.17
C PRO A 176 -24.19 -11.54 -23.78
N HIS A 177 -23.41 -10.53 -23.41
CA HIS A 177 -23.51 -9.82 -22.13
C HIS A 177 -23.48 -8.31 -22.33
N HIS A 178 -24.00 -7.59 -21.33
CA HIS A 178 -23.96 -6.13 -21.27
C HIS A 178 -23.35 -5.64 -19.96
N LEU A 179 -22.20 -4.97 -20.06
CA LEU A 179 -21.50 -4.39 -18.93
C LEU A 179 -22.07 -3.01 -18.59
N ASN A 180 -22.78 -2.95 -17.47
CA ASN A 180 -23.41 -1.72 -16.96
C ASN A 180 -22.45 -0.85 -16.15
N TYR A 181 -22.82 0.42 -15.96
CA TYR A 181 -22.23 1.28 -14.94
C TYR A 181 -22.24 0.59 -13.56
N GLY A 182 -21.12 0.68 -12.85
CA GLY A 182 -20.94 0.08 -11.52
C GLY A 182 -20.57 -1.41 -11.53
N SER A 183 -20.70 -2.09 -12.67
CA SER A 183 -20.30 -3.50 -12.84
C SER A 183 -18.88 -3.69 -13.34
N ALA A 184 -18.23 -2.62 -13.82
CA ALA A 184 -16.88 -2.64 -14.38
C ALA A 184 -15.73 -2.65 -13.33
N GLY A 185 -16.06 -2.74 -12.04
CA GLY A 185 -15.08 -2.72 -10.96
C GLY A 185 -14.80 -1.34 -10.35
N PRO A 186 -13.76 -1.20 -9.51
CA PRO A 186 -13.53 -0.02 -8.67
C PRO A 186 -12.95 1.20 -9.41
N GLY A 187 -12.85 1.13 -10.74
CA GLY A 187 -12.29 2.17 -11.60
C GLY A 187 -10.76 2.17 -11.62
N TRP A 188 -10.19 3.18 -12.26
CA TRP A 188 -8.76 3.33 -12.48
C TRP A 188 -7.96 3.14 -11.20
N GLY A 189 -6.89 2.35 -11.30
CA GLY A 189 -5.82 2.32 -10.31
C GLY A 189 -6.09 1.45 -9.08
N LEU A 190 -7.28 0.84 -8.94
CA LEU A 190 -7.66 0.05 -7.77
C LEU A 190 -7.70 -1.47 -8.03
N GLN A 191 -7.27 -1.91 -9.21
CA GLN A 191 -7.12 -3.31 -9.55
C GLN A 191 -5.74 -3.54 -10.14
N TYR A 192 -5.13 -4.67 -9.78
CA TYR A 192 -3.88 -5.15 -10.34
C TYR A 192 -4.11 -6.50 -11.01
N ILE A 193 -3.93 -6.55 -12.32
CA ILE A 193 -4.17 -7.74 -13.14
C ILE A 193 -2.85 -8.16 -13.78
N ALA A 194 -2.54 -9.46 -13.70
CA ALA A 194 -1.48 -10.03 -14.52
C ALA A 194 -1.94 -10.01 -15.99
N ILE A 195 -1.24 -9.30 -16.86
CA ILE A 195 -1.73 -9.09 -18.25
C ILE A 195 -1.93 -10.38 -19.03
N LYS A 196 -1.17 -11.44 -18.71
CA LYS A 196 -1.35 -12.77 -19.30
C LYS A 196 -2.69 -13.43 -18.94
N ALA A 197 -3.33 -12.96 -17.87
CA ALA A 197 -4.60 -13.45 -17.34
C ALA A 197 -5.77 -12.51 -17.64
N ILE A 198 -5.57 -11.48 -18.47
CA ILE A 198 -6.66 -10.54 -18.76
C ILE A 198 -7.77 -11.17 -19.61
N GLY A 199 -7.42 -12.12 -20.47
CA GLY A 199 -8.39 -12.91 -21.22
C GLY A 199 -9.26 -13.73 -20.27
N GLY A 200 -10.58 -13.61 -20.41
CA GLY A 200 -11.55 -14.19 -19.48
C GLY A 200 -11.93 -13.27 -18.30
N LEU A 201 -11.42 -12.04 -18.28
CA LEU A 201 -11.84 -11.00 -17.34
C LEU A 201 -12.64 -9.94 -18.07
N THR A 202 -13.73 -9.47 -17.47
CA THR A 202 -14.50 -8.32 -17.97
C THR A 202 -13.65 -7.06 -18.18
N ALA A 203 -12.52 -6.94 -17.47
CA ALA A 203 -11.55 -5.86 -17.66
C ALA A 203 -11.02 -5.80 -19.11
N GLU A 204 -10.96 -6.93 -19.84
CA GLU A 204 -10.52 -6.99 -21.23
C GLU A 204 -11.39 -6.19 -22.20
N TYR A 205 -12.60 -5.79 -21.82
CA TYR A 205 -13.49 -4.98 -22.68
C TYR A 205 -13.35 -3.47 -22.42
N LEU A 206 -12.66 -3.10 -21.35
CA LEU A 206 -12.48 -1.71 -20.93
C LEU A 206 -11.31 -1.06 -21.67
N SER A 207 -11.52 0.17 -22.15
CA SER A 207 -10.57 0.96 -22.93
C SER A 207 -9.30 1.31 -22.14
N ASN A 208 -9.40 1.48 -20.82
CA ASN A 208 -8.27 1.72 -19.93
C ASN A 208 -7.44 0.46 -19.64
N TRP A 209 -7.88 -0.71 -20.12
CA TRP A 209 -7.15 -1.98 -20.08
C TRP A 209 -6.65 -2.44 -21.46
N GLN A 210 -6.91 -1.67 -22.52
CA GLN A 210 -6.41 -1.97 -23.87
C GLN A 210 -5.00 -1.44 -24.07
N GLU A 211 -4.24 -2.08 -24.98
CA GLU A 211 -2.93 -1.63 -25.42
C GLU A 211 -1.98 -1.30 -24.25
N LEU A 212 -1.95 -2.20 -23.26
CA LEU A 212 -1.07 -2.07 -22.10
C LEU A 212 0.37 -2.42 -22.49
N PRO A 213 1.37 -1.77 -21.88
CA PRO A 213 2.77 -2.08 -22.16
C PRO A 213 3.10 -3.51 -21.76
N THR A 214 3.99 -4.20 -22.47
CA THR A 214 4.39 -5.58 -22.12
C THR A 214 5.55 -5.65 -21.13
N THR A 215 6.13 -4.49 -20.79
CA THR A 215 7.26 -4.33 -19.87
C THR A 215 7.05 -3.11 -18.99
N VAL A 216 7.72 -3.06 -17.84
CA VAL A 216 7.73 -1.86 -16.98
C VAL A 216 8.30 -0.68 -17.78
N PRO A 217 7.57 0.46 -17.89
CA PRO A 217 8.09 1.65 -18.57
C PRO A 217 9.39 2.16 -17.93
N GLU A 218 10.30 2.67 -18.75
CA GLU A 218 11.57 3.21 -18.27
C GLU A 218 11.35 4.46 -17.40
N VAL A 219 11.96 4.48 -16.21
CA VAL A 219 11.99 5.66 -15.34
C VAL A 219 13.35 6.33 -15.44
N LYS A 220 13.40 7.52 -16.03
CA LYS A 220 14.63 8.32 -16.21
C LYS A 220 14.82 9.30 -15.07
N ASN A 221 16.07 9.51 -14.65
CA ASN A 221 16.48 10.54 -13.68
C ASN A 221 15.74 10.47 -12.33
N TYR A 222 15.30 9.30 -11.88
CA TYR A 222 14.62 9.14 -10.60
C TYR A 222 15.48 9.64 -9.43
N LYS A 223 14.90 10.44 -8.54
CA LYS A 223 15.59 11.08 -7.41
C LYS A 223 15.26 10.47 -6.05
N GLY A 224 14.19 9.68 -5.97
CA GLY A 224 13.80 8.96 -4.77
C GLY A 224 14.70 7.77 -4.46
N TRP A 225 14.39 7.12 -3.34
CA TRP A 225 15.04 5.87 -2.95
C TRP A 225 14.53 4.73 -3.81
N SER A 226 15.41 3.77 -4.14
CA SER A 226 15.01 2.59 -4.93
C SER A 226 14.48 1.42 -4.09
N ARG A 227 14.50 1.57 -2.76
CA ARG A 227 14.02 0.59 -1.77
C ARG A 227 13.58 1.31 -0.51
N MET A 228 12.60 0.74 0.18
CA MET A 228 12.30 1.13 1.54
C MET A 228 13.41 0.65 2.48
N GLN A 229 13.67 1.42 3.53
CA GLN A 229 14.73 1.17 4.50
C GLN A 229 14.16 1.36 5.90
N CYS A 230 14.48 0.49 6.84
CA CYS A 230 14.04 0.65 8.21
C CYS A 230 15.12 0.17 9.18
N ASP A 231 15.31 0.94 10.25
CA ASP A 231 16.15 0.59 11.38
C ASP A 231 15.31 -0.09 12.47
N PRO A 232 15.48 -1.41 12.71
CA PRO A 232 14.72 -2.14 13.73
C PRO A 232 15.12 -1.77 15.16
N SER A 233 16.28 -1.14 15.34
CA SER A 233 16.76 -0.66 16.64
C SER A 233 16.24 0.74 17.00
N LYS A 234 15.49 1.39 16.09
CA LYS A 234 15.00 2.74 16.28
C LYS A 234 14.19 2.84 17.56
N GLY A 235 14.66 3.69 18.48
CA GLY A 235 14.01 3.91 19.76
C GLY A 235 14.24 2.80 20.79
N LEU A 236 14.96 1.72 20.52
CA LEU A 236 15.37 0.80 21.58
C LEU A 236 16.44 1.50 22.45
N ARG A 237 16.34 1.33 23.78
CA ARG A 237 17.29 1.87 24.76
C ARG A 237 18.08 0.76 25.40
#